data_AF-A0A2R6J979-F1
#
_entry.id   AF-A0A2R6J979-F1
#
_cell.length_a   1.000
_cell.length_b   1.000
_cell.length_c   1.000
_cell.angle_alpha   90.00
_cell.angle_beta   90.00
_cell.angle_gamma   90.00
#
_symmetry.space_group_name_H-M   'P 1'
#
loop_
_entity.id
_entity.type
_entity.pdbx_description
1 polymer ?
#
loop_
_entity_poly.entity_id
_entity_poly.type
_entity_poly.pdbx_seq_one_letter_code
_entity_poly.pdbx_strand_id
1 'polypeptide(L)'
;EDGARSDPDLPSETPVFTHFYFPEAGQSVSTVFGMDLGTPAGQTHGRFVSHPQGELELARTDDLHEVVFVAVPPWEPESFAAFSRDGTQQSIERLAGAPPAEFPE
;
A
#
# COMPACT_ATOMS: atom_id res chain seq x y z
N GLU A 1 -4.94 14.96 29.93
CA GLU A 1 -5.56 16.01 29.11
C GLU A 1 -4.83 16.04 27.78
N ASP A 2 -5.60 15.93 26.70
CA ASP A 2 -5.30 16.00 25.26
C ASP A 2 -3.85 15.99 24.77
N GLY A 3 -3.44 14.82 24.24
CA GLY A 3 -2.35 14.74 23.27
C GLY A 3 -2.89 15.11 21.88
N ALA A 4 -2.79 16.37 21.50
CA ALA A 4 -3.08 16.83 20.15
C ALA A 4 -2.26 15.99 19.15
N ARG A 5 -2.94 15.15 18.37
CA ARG A 5 -2.35 14.44 17.22
C ARG A 5 -1.86 15.52 16.26
N SER A 6 -0.56 15.70 16.17
CA SER A 6 0.05 16.62 15.22
C SER A 6 -0.01 15.97 13.84
N ASP A 7 -0.49 16.69 12.83
CA ASP A 7 -0.31 16.27 11.45
C ASP A 7 1.19 16.16 11.16
N PRO A 8 1.64 15.10 10.49
CA PRO A 8 3.05 14.95 10.15
C PRO A 8 3.47 16.09 9.22
N ASP A 9 4.59 16.76 9.53
CA ASP A 9 5.16 17.85 8.73
C ASP A 9 5.82 17.28 7.47
N LEU A 10 4.98 16.92 6.50
CA LEU A 10 5.38 16.33 5.22
C LEU A 10 5.08 17.29 4.08
N PRO A 11 5.91 17.33 3.03
CA PRO A 11 5.56 17.99 1.77
C PRO A 11 4.19 17.49 1.29
N SER A 12 3.38 18.40 0.74
CA SER A 12 2.03 18.06 0.25
C SER A 12 2.00 17.00 -0.86
N GLU A 13 3.13 16.80 -1.54
CA GLU A 13 3.29 15.82 -2.60
C GLU A 13 3.76 14.45 -2.09
N THR A 14 4.08 14.31 -0.80
CA THR A 14 4.49 13.03 -0.22
C THR A 14 3.27 12.11 -0.07
N PRO A 15 3.23 10.96 -0.77
CA PRO A 15 2.09 10.06 -0.67
C PRO A 15 2.02 9.42 0.72
N VAL A 16 0.82 9.46 1.33
CA VAL A 16 0.54 8.81 2.62
C VAL A 16 -0.42 7.64 2.40
N PHE A 17 0.02 6.44 2.78
CA PHE A 17 -0.75 5.21 2.64
C PHE A 17 -1.43 4.86 3.97
N THR A 18 -2.76 4.89 4.00
CA THR A 18 -3.55 4.71 5.23
C THR A 18 -4.45 3.48 5.23
N HIS A 19 -4.88 3.02 4.04
CA HIS A 19 -5.84 1.94 3.87
C HIS A 19 -5.26 0.81 3.03
N PHE A 20 -5.62 -0.42 3.39
CA PHE A 20 -5.37 -1.61 2.58
C PHE A 20 -6.71 -2.14 2.07
N TYR A 21 -6.81 -2.28 0.75
CA TYR A 21 -7.94 -2.94 0.12
C TYR A 21 -7.51 -4.37 -0.24
N PHE A 22 -8.20 -5.35 0.33
CA PHE A 22 -7.99 -6.75 -0.02
C PHE A 22 -8.83 -7.09 -1.25
N PRO A 23 -8.22 -7.51 -2.38
CA PRO A 23 -8.96 -7.82 -3.61
C PRO A 23 -9.94 -8.99 -3.43
N GLU A 24 -9.76 -9.82 -2.39
CA GLU A 24 -10.68 -10.90 -2.03
C GLU A 24 -12.05 -10.40 -1.56
N ALA A 25 -12.12 -9.19 -0.96
CA ALA A 25 -13.37 -8.58 -0.53
C ALA A 25 -14.29 -8.21 -1.71
N GLY A 26 -13.77 -8.16 -2.94
CA GLY A 26 -14.52 -7.87 -4.17
C GLY A 26 -14.83 -9.09 -5.06
N GLN A 27 -14.46 -10.32 -4.66
CA GLN A 27 -14.53 -11.49 -5.54
C GLN A 27 -15.94 -11.85 -6.03
N SER A 28 -16.96 -11.57 -5.20
CA SER A 28 -18.36 -11.73 -5.59
C SER A 28 -18.76 -10.82 -6.75
N VAL A 29 -18.08 -9.67 -6.92
CA VAL A 29 -18.35 -8.68 -7.96
C VAL A 29 -17.45 -8.92 -9.18
N SER A 30 -16.17 -9.23 -8.97
CA SER A 30 -15.24 -9.52 -10.08
C SER A 30 -15.59 -10.80 -10.85
N THR A 31 -16.19 -11.81 -10.20
CA THR A 31 -16.65 -13.05 -10.86
C THR A 31 -17.73 -12.79 -11.91
N VAL A 32 -18.56 -11.76 -11.73
CA VAL A 32 -19.67 -11.44 -12.65
C VAL A 32 -19.21 -10.50 -13.77
N PHE A 33 -18.35 -9.53 -13.46
CA PHE A 33 -17.95 -8.48 -14.41
C PHE A 33 -16.57 -8.68 -15.03
N GLY A 34 -15.78 -9.67 -14.58
CA GLY A 34 -14.45 -9.97 -15.10
C GLY A 34 -13.39 -8.90 -14.82
N MET A 35 -13.68 -7.94 -13.92
CA MET A 35 -12.82 -6.83 -13.54
C MET A 35 -12.81 -6.62 -12.03
N ASP A 36 -11.69 -6.22 -11.45
CA ASP A 36 -11.62 -5.89 -10.01
C ASP A 36 -12.35 -4.58 -9.74
N LEU A 37 -13.51 -4.69 -9.08
CA LEU A 37 -14.36 -3.58 -8.66
C LEU A 37 -14.30 -3.34 -7.15
N GLY A 38 -13.58 -4.20 -6.41
CA GLY A 38 -13.41 -4.07 -4.96
C GLY A 38 -12.30 -3.10 -4.58
N THR A 39 -11.32 -2.93 -5.48
CA THR A 39 -10.29 -1.90 -5.38
C THR A 39 -10.82 -0.60 -6.03
N PRO A 40 -10.82 0.55 -5.32
CA PRO A 40 -11.21 1.83 -5.90
C PRO A 40 -10.41 2.13 -7.17
N ALA A 41 -11.10 2.22 -8.32
CA ALA A 41 -10.46 2.34 -9.63
C ALA A 41 -9.57 3.59 -9.71
N GLY A 42 -8.28 3.38 -9.98
CA GLY A 42 -7.31 4.46 -10.19
C GLY A 42 -6.91 5.26 -8.95
N GLN A 43 -7.30 4.84 -7.73
CA GLN A 43 -7.06 5.65 -6.51
C GLN A 43 -5.95 5.11 -5.61
N THR A 44 -5.44 3.89 -5.84
CA THR A 44 -4.38 3.34 -5.01
C THR A 44 -3.02 3.71 -5.59
N HIS A 45 -2.32 4.62 -4.92
CA HIS A 45 -0.96 5.07 -5.27
C HIS A 45 0.10 3.95 -5.17
N GLY A 46 -0.29 2.75 -4.73
CA GLY A 46 0.60 1.62 -4.59
C GLY A 46 -0.12 0.31 -4.33
N ARG A 47 0.64 -0.78 -4.41
CA ARG A 47 0.17 -2.16 -4.26
C ARG A 47 0.99 -2.89 -3.23
N PHE A 48 0.37 -3.81 -2.49
CA PHE A 48 1.07 -4.69 -1.56
C PHE A 48 1.10 -6.11 -2.08
N VAL A 49 2.27 -6.74 -1.99
CA VAL A 49 2.49 -8.14 -2.35
C VAL A 49 3.26 -8.84 -1.22
N SER A 50 2.94 -10.10 -1.01
CA SER A 50 3.68 -10.98 -0.11
C SER A 50 4.45 -11.99 -0.94
N HIS A 51 5.72 -12.21 -0.60
CA HIS A 51 6.60 -13.21 -1.22
C HIS A 51 6.93 -14.29 -0.17
N PRO A 52 6.04 -15.27 0.09
CA PRO A 52 6.23 -16.21 1.21
C PRO A 52 7.39 -17.19 1.01
N GLN A 53 7.85 -17.35 -0.23
CA GLN A 53 9.02 -18.16 -0.60
C GLN A 53 10.03 -17.38 -1.44
N GLY A 54 9.89 -16.05 -1.51
CA GLY A 54 10.71 -15.18 -2.36
C GLY A 54 11.61 -14.25 -1.55
N GLU A 55 12.35 -13.44 -2.27
CA GLU A 55 13.28 -12.45 -1.73
C GLU A 55 12.58 -11.09 -1.53
N LEU A 56 13.17 -10.22 -0.70
CA LEU A 56 12.67 -8.86 -0.46
C LEU A 56 13.08 -7.97 -1.64
N GLU A 57 12.48 -8.23 -2.80
CA GLU A 57 12.71 -7.53 -4.06
C GLU A 57 11.47 -7.64 -4.96
N LEU A 58 11.44 -6.87 -6.04
CA LEU A 58 10.41 -7.03 -7.08
C LEU A 58 10.68 -8.26 -7.93
N ALA A 59 9.67 -9.11 -8.06
CA ALA A 59 9.61 -10.17 -9.03
C ALA A 59 8.98 -9.67 -10.34
N ARG A 60 9.30 -10.35 -11.46
CA ARG A 60 8.69 -10.04 -12.77
C ARG A 60 7.18 -10.23 -12.81
N THR A 61 6.65 -11.02 -11.90
CA THR A 61 5.22 -11.27 -11.73
C THR A 61 4.52 -10.19 -10.93
N ASP A 62 5.27 -9.27 -10.33
CA ASP A 62 4.69 -8.17 -9.60
C ASP A 62 4.14 -7.17 -10.61
N ASP A 63 2.84 -6.94 -10.54
CA ASP A 63 2.18 -5.91 -11.32
C ASP A 63 2.70 -4.54 -10.87
N LEU A 64 3.49 -3.90 -11.73
CA LEU A 64 4.33 -2.74 -11.40
C LEU A 64 3.50 -1.46 -11.28
N HIS A 65 2.90 -1.27 -10.09
CA HIS A 65 2.33 0.01 -9.66
C HIS A 65 3.43 1.05 -9.46
N GLU A 66 3.05 2.33 -9.29
CA GLU A 66 4.02 3.40 -9.01
C GLU A 66 4.89 3.08 -7.78
N VAL A 67 4.24 2.60 -6.72
CA VAL A 67 4.89 2.06 -5.52
C VAL A 67 4.38 0.63 -5.28
N VAL A 68 5.29 -0.32 -5.08
CA VAL A 68 4.98 -1.69 -4.69
C VAL A 68 5.63 -1.98 -3.35
N PHE A 69 4.82 -2.32 -2.37
CA PHE A 69 5.23 -2.81 -1.07
C PHE A 69 5.40 -4.33 -1.11
N VAL A 70 6.58 -4.81 -0.77
CA VAL A 70 6.89 -6.25 -0.68
C VAL A 70 7.13 -6.59 0.78
N ALA A 71 6.49 -7.66 1.25
CA ALA A 71 6.80 -8.28 2.52
C ALA A 71 7.27 -9.73 2.30
N VAL A 72 8.20 -10.19 3.13
CA VAL A 72 8.69 -11.58 3.17
C VAL A 72 8.68 -12.12 4.59
N PRO A 73 8.67 -13.45 4.81
CA PRO A 73 8.92 -14.02 6.12
C PRO A 73 10.26 -13.53 6.69
N PRO A 74 10.38 -13.30 8.01
CA PRO A 74 9.41 -13.59 9.07
C PRO A 74 8.29 -12.55 9.27
N TRP A 75 8.10 -11.58 8.35
CA TRP A 75 7.07 -10.53 8.42
C TRP A 75 7.31 -9.49 9.51
N GLU A 76 8.58 -9.26 9.82
CA GLU A 76 9.01 -8.20 10.73
C GLU A 76 9.16 -6.88 9.97
N PRO A 77 9.24 -5.72 10.66
CA PRO A 77 9.39 -4.42 10.01
C PRO A 77 10.59 -4.31 9.06
N GLU A 78 11.64 -5.11 9.29
CA GLU A 78 12.85 -5.19 8.46
C GLU A 78 12.67 -6.11 7.23
N SER A 79 11.65 -6.97 7.26
CA SER A 79 11.26 -7.90 6.19
C SER A 79 10.21 -7.28 5.26
N PHE A 80 10.19 -5.95 5.18
CA PHE A 80 9.21 -5.14 4.47
C PHE A 80 9.90 -3.95 3.82
N ALA A 81 9.63 -3.71 2.54
CA ALA A 81 10.20 -2.59 1.80
C ALA A 81 9.23 -2.10 0.71
N ALA A 82 9.40 -0.85 0.29
CA ALA A 82 8.72 -0.28 -0.85
C ALA A 82 9.69 -0.16 -2.02
N PHE A 83 9.20 -0.35 -3.24
CA PHE A 83 9.97 -0.22 -4.47
C PHE A 83 9.18 0.59 -5.48
N SER A 84 9.87 1.39 -6.29
CA SER A 84 9.29 1.98 -7.50
C SER A 84 9.21 0.96 -8.62
N ARG A 85 8.44 1.27 -9.67
CA ARG A 85 8.22 0.40 -10.84
C ARG A 85 9.49 -0.13 -11.53
N ASP A 86 10.63 0.54 -11.38
CA ASP A 86 11.93 0.16 -11.94
C ASP A 86 12.76 -0.73 -11.02
N GLY A 87 12.24 -1.08 -9.83
CA GLY A 87 12.92 -1.90 -8.83
C GLY A 87 13.78 -1.12 -7.84
N THR A 88 13.80 0.21 -7.92
CA THR A 88 14.55 1.03 -6.95
C THR A 88 13.83 1.04 -5.60
N GLN A 89 14.53 0.65 -4.53
CA GLN A 89 14.00 0.68 -3.18
C GLN A 89 13.72 2.12 -2.73
N GLN A 90 12.52 2.36 -2.20
CA GLN A 90 12.04 3.65 -1.72
C GLN A 90 12.17 3.72 -0.19
N SER A 91 12.48 4.91 0.33
CA SER A 91 12.46 5.16 1.78
C SER A 91 11.03 5.18 2.30
N ILE A 92 10.78 4.48 3.41
CA ILE A 92 9.48 4.43 4.08
C ILE A 92 9.61 4.96 5.50
N GLU A 93 8.62 5.75 5.92
CA GLU A 93 8.50 6.24 7.29
C GLU A 93 7.13 5.87 7.85
N ARG A 94 7.11 5.29 9.05
CA ARG A 94 5.86 5.00 9.76
C ARG A 94 5.48 6.19 10.62
N LEU A 95 4.36 6.80 10.28
CA LEU A 95 3.84 7.97 10.96
C LEU A 95 2.93 7.55 12.12
N ALA A 96 3.09 8.19 13.28
CA ALA A 96 2.18 8.02 14.41
C ALA A 96 0.99 8.99 14.24
N GLY A 97 -0.19 8.48 13.89
CA GLY A 97 -1.35 9.33 13.65
C GLY A 97 -2.64 8.53 13.44
N ALA A 98 -3.77 9.22 13.48
CA ALA A 98 -5.01 8.70 12.91
C ALA A 98 -5.00 9.02 11.40
N PRO A 99 -5.62 8.18 10.55
CA PRO A 99 -5.79 8.53 9.15
C PRO A 99 -6.57 9.86 9.03
N PRO A 100 -6.36 10.64 7.95
CA PRO A 100 -7.15 11.84 7.68
C PRO A 100 -8.64 11.52 7.67
N ALA A 101 -9.48 12.49 8.09
CA ALA A 101 -10.93 12.33 8.01
C ALA A 101 -11.37 12.24 6.53
N GLU A 102 -12.01 11.14 6.17
CA GLU A 102 -12.63 10.98 4.85
C GLU A 102 -13.94 11.76 4.82
N PHE A 103 -14.07 12.73 3.91
CA PHE A 103 -15.33 13.38 3.60
C PHE A 103 -15.90 12.72 2.34
N PRO A 104 -17.12 12.15 2.39
CA PRO A 104 -17.77 11.68 1.16
C PRO A 104 -18.05 12.89 0.26
N GLU A 105 -17.67 12.77 -1.03
CA GLU A 105 -18.07 13.70 -2.10
C GLU A 105 -19.55 13.57 -2.47
#